data_AF-A0A8R1WY94-F1
#
_entry.id   AF-A0A8R1WY94-F1
#
_cell.length_a   1.000
_cell.length_b   1.000
_cell.length_c   1.000
_cell.angle_alpha   90.00
_cell.angle_beta   90.00
_cell.angle_gamma   90.00
#
_symmetry.space_group_name_H-M   'P 1'
#
loop_
_entity.id
_entity.type
_entity.pdbx_description
1 polymer ?
#
loop_
_entity_poly.entity_id
_entity_poly.type
_entity_poly.pdbx_seq_one_letter_code
_entity_poly.pdbx_strand_id
1 'polypeptide(L)'
;MEGWRIETKVRNGENAPTGRNLKNWKEFLCSATGTTQVVCQGDSGGPMICNGKLYGVCSFYYNFKGGKNECGSPDIQTLHVFLYHYLKWIYDIIDPKKDGDDKNDENDKKDENDKNDKNDENDKNDKKDKKKKKKKKKKRRKNSGNSLKPHLTMYTILAILFYMVY
;
A
#
# COMPACT_ATOMS: atom_id res chain seq x y z
N MET A 1 3.68 -29.26 -6.11
CA MET A 1 4.89 -28.48 -5.77
C MET A 1 4.64 -27.84 -4.43
N GLU A 2 5.50 -28.10 -3.45
CA GLU A 2 5.46 -27.45 -2.15
C GLU A 2 6.47 -26.29 -2.16
N GLY A 3 6.06 -25.14 -1.64
CA GLY A 3 6.89 -23.96 -1.49
C GLY A 3 7.07 -23.63 -0.02
N TRP A 4 8.24 -23.10 0.34
CA TRP A 4 8.50 -22.67 1.71
C TRP A 4 7.89 -21.30 1.97
N ARG A 5 7.20 -21.15 3.11
CA ARG A 5 6.64 -19.89 3.61
C ARG A 5 7.18 -19.61 4.99
N ILE A 6 7.60 -18.38 5.23
CA ILE A 6 7.97 -17.89 6.56
C ILE A 6 6.77 -17.16 7.18
N GLU A 7 6.43 -17.51 8.41
CA GLU A 7 5.43 -16.79 9.20
C GLU A 7 6.13 -15.93 10.25
N THR A 8 5.81 -14.63 10.27
CA THR A 8 6.39 -13.69 11.23
C THR A 8 5.38 -12.63 11.64
N LYS A 9 5.53 -12.11 12.86
CA LYS A 9 4.89 -10.85 13.26
C LYS A 9 5.62 -9.70 12.59
N VAL A 10 4.89 -8.64 12.25
CA VAL A 10 5.44 -7.43 11.64
C VAL A 10 4.92 -6.20 12.36
N ARG A 11 5.74 -5.14 12.38
CA ARG A 11 5.42 -3.85 13.00
C ARG A 11 5.84 -2.69 12.09
N ASN A 12 5.02 -1.64 12.06
CA ASN A 12 5.37 -0.34 11.50
C ASN A 12 5.45 0.66 12.66
N GLY A 13 6.41 1.57 12.63
CA GLY A 13 6.64 2.53 13.70
C GLY A 13 8.10 2.96 13.76
N GLU A 14 8.36 4.11 14.39
CA GLU A 14 9.71 4.64 14.56
C GLU A 14 10.64 3.70 15.34
N ASN A 15 10.08 2.99 16.32
CA ASN A 15 10.79 1.99 17.15
C ASN A 15 10.71 0.56 16.58
N ALA A 16 10.22 0.39 15.35
CA ALA A 16 10.10 -0.93 14.72
C ALA A 16 11.46 -1.51 14.26
N PRO A 17 12.37 -0.71 13.67
CA PRO A 17 13.72 -1.17 13.38
C PRO A 17 14.52 -1.35 14.67
N THR A 18 15.14 -2.51 14.84
CA THR A 18 15.97 -2.86 15.99
C THR A 18 17.41 -2.45 15.69
N GLY A 19 18.09 -1.80 16.63
CA GLY A 19 19.52 -1.46 16.50
C GLY A 19 19.85 -0.48 15.36
N ARG A 20 18.85 0.18 14.77
CA ARG A 20 19.01 1.16 13.69
C ARG A 20 17.98 2.27 13.84
N ASN A 21 18.41 3.52 13.67
CA ASN A 21 17.50 4.65 13.52
C ASN A 21 17.22 4.88 12.03
N LEU A 22 16.00 4.55 11.58
CA LEU A 22 15.58 4.68 10.19
C LEU A 22 14.65 5.89 10.04
N LYS A 23 15.14 6.98 9.42
CA LYS A 23 14.35 8.22 9.24
C LYS A 23 13.07 8.00 8.44
N ASN A 24 13.10 7.12 7.44
CA ASN A 24 11.96 6.75 6.61
C ASN A 24 11.23 5.50 7.11
N TRP A 25 11.15 5.28 8.43
CA TRP A 25 10.44 4.13 9.02
C TRP A 25 9.00 3.96 8.52
N LYS A 26 8.33 5.05 8.10
CA LYS A 26 6.96 5.02 7.55
C LYS A 26 6.86 4.21 6.26
N GLU A 27 7.96 4.03 5.55
CA GLU A 27 8.05 3.29 4.29
C GLU A 27 8.21 1.78 4.50
N PHE A 28 8.44 1.32 5.74
CA PHE A 28 8.80 -0.07 6.01
C PHE A 28 7.96 -0.76 7.09
N LEU A 29 7.76 -2.06 6.91
CA LEU A 29 7.33 -3.00 7.93
C LEU A 29 8.53 -3.83 8.37
N CYS A 30 8.77 -3.89 9.67
CA CYS A 30 9.87 -4.65 10.24
C CYS A 30 9.33 -5.97 10.80
N SER A 31 9.95 -7.07 10.41
CA SER A 31 9.67 -8.40 10.96
C SER A 31 10.17 -8.51 12.40
N ALA A 32 9.57 -9.41 13.16
CA ALA A 32 10.07 -9.79 14.48
C ALA A 32 11.47 -10.39 14.37
N THR A 33 12.28 -10.17 15.41
CA THR A 33 13.65 -10.68 15.54
C THR A 33 13.68 -11.86 16.51
N GLY A 34 14.82 -12.56 16.62
CA GLY A 34 14.98 -13.67 17.56
C GLY A 34 14.52 -15.03 17.03
N THR A 35 14.29 -15.14 15.72
CA THR A 35 13.97 -16.40 15.04
C THR A 35 15.00 -16.70 13.96
N THR A 36 15.26 -17.97 13.68
CA THR A 36 16.11 -18.41 12.57
C THR A 36 15.36 -18.49 11.24
N GLN A 37 14.02 -18.40 11.26
CA GLN A 37 13.19 -18.33 10.05
C GLN A 37 13.13 -16.90 9.54
N VAL A 38 14.18 -16.49 8.83
CA VAL A 38 14.35 -15.15 8.27
C VAL A 38 14.43 -15.21 6.75
N VAL A 39 14.07 -14.11 6.07
CA VAL A 39 14.24 -14.03 4.62
C VAL A 39 15.72 -13.97 4.26
N CYS A 40 16.02 -14.35 3.04
CA CYS A 40 17.37 -14.49 2.52
C CYS A 40 17.60 -13.76 1.21
N GLN A 41 18.83 -13.82 0.72
CA GLN A 41 19.13 -13.47 -0.66
C GLN A 41 18.25 -14.30 -1.60
N GLY A 42 17.62 -13.62 -2.56
CA GLY A 42 16.67 -14.23 -3.50
C GLY A 42 15.19 -14.03 -3.10
N ASP A 43 14.88 -13.75 -1.84
CA ASP A 43 13.50 -13.49 -1.41
C ASP A 43 13.04 -12.05 -1.68
N SER A 44 13.97 -11.14 -2.01
CA SER A 44 13.66 -9.75 -2.36
C SER A 44 12.64 -9.69 -3.50
N GLY A 45 11.61 -8.85 -3.35
CA GLY A 45 10.46 -8.79 -4.25
C GLY A 45 9.32 -9.77 -3.89
N GLY A 46 9.57 -10.72 -2.99
CA GLY A 46 8.57 -11.68 -2.52
C GLY A 46 7.41 -11.02 -1.75
N PRO A 47 6.21 -11.62 -1.77
CA PRO A 47 5.02 -11.03 -1.14
C PRO A 47 5.00 -11.25 0.38
N MET A 48 4.67 -10.20 1.13
CA MET A 48 4.34 -10.28 2.55
C MET A 48 2.82 -10.11 2.72
N ILE A 49 2.14 -11.21 3.04
CA ILE A 49 0.68 -11.30 3.09
C ILE A 49 0.21 -11.37 4.55
N CYS A 50 -0.76 -10.52 4.90
CA CYS A 50 -1.45 -10.58 6.19
C CYS A 50 -2.96 -10.64 5.94
N ASN A 51 -3.64 -11.62 6.56
CA ASN A 51 -5.09 -11.83 6.41
C ASN A 51 -5.57 -11.85 4.94
N GLY A 52 -4.81 -12.55 4.07
CA GLY A 52 -5.13 -12.69 2.64
C GLY A 52 -4.92 -11.42 1.80
N LYS A 53 -4.33 -10.36 2.35
CA LYS A 53 -4.00 -9.13 1.61
C LYS A 53 -2.50 -8.93 1.55
N LEU A 54 -2.02 -8.36 0.43
CA LEU A 54 -0.63 -7.96 0.28
C LEU A 54 -0.39 -6.67 1.07
N TYR A 55 0.43 -6.74 2.12
CA TYR A 55 0.77 -5.59 2.96
C TYR A 55 2.16 -5.04 2.65
N GLY A 56 3.06 -5.90 2.18
CA GLY A 56 4.42 -5.49 1.89
C GLY A 56 5.10 -6.35 0.85
N VAL A 57 6.27 -5.86 0.45
CA VAL A 57 7.17 -6.54 -0.49
C VAL A 57 8.50 -6.71 0.22
N CYS A 58 9.02 -7.94 0.26
CA CYS A 58 10.32 -8.25 0.86
C CYS A 58 11.39 -7.36 0.22
N SER A 59 12.16 -6.64 1.04
CA SER A 59 13.15 -5.68 0.55
C SER A 59 14.56 -6.14 0.90
N PHE A 60 14.97 -5.92 2.14
CA PHE A 60 16.31 -6.22 2.62
C PHE A 60 16.26 -6.65 4.08
N TYR A 61 17.38 -7.17 4.55
CA TYR A 61 17.56 -7.57 5.93
C TYR A 61 18.93 -7.13 6.43
N TYR A 62 19.08 -7.01 7.75
CA TYR A 62 20.36 -6.67 8.36
C TYR A 62 20.53 -7.30 9.74
N ASN A 63 21.78 -7.52 10.13
CA ASN A 63 22.15 -7.93 11.47
C ASN A 63 22.11 -6.72 12.43
N PHE A 64 21.16 -6.72 13.37
CA PHE A 64 20.96 -5.60 14.29
C PHE A 64 21.90 -5.60 15.50
N LYS A 65 22.65 -6.70 15.74
CA LYS A 65 23.73 -6.76 16.73
C LYS A 65 25.10 -6.41 16.15
N GLY A 66 25.17 -6.16 14.86
CA GLY A 66 26.43 -6.02 14.13
C GLY A 66 27.00 -7.38 13.71
N GLY A 67 27.86 -7.37 12.70
CA GLY A 67 28.43 -8.59 12.12
C GLY A 67 27.86 -8.91 10.74
N LYS A 68 28.03 -10.17 10.31
CA LYS A 68 27.64 -10.61 8.97
C LYS A 68 26.12 -10.78 8.87
N ASN A 69 25.60 -10.50 7.68
CA ASN A 69 24.20 -10.71 7.31
C ASN A 69 23.99 -12.17 6.89
N GLU A 70 24.09 -13.07 7.86
CA GLU A 70 23.93 -14.51 7.64
C GLU A 70 22.47 -14.93 7.80
N CYS A 71 21.95 -15.59 6.76
CA CYS A 71 20.67 -16.26 6.81
C CYS A 71 20.60 -17.29 7.93
N GLY A 72 19.43 -17.45 8.53
CA GLY A 72 19.27 -18.38 9.65
C GLY A 72 19.72 -17.82 11.00
N SER A 73 20.27 -16.61 11.06
CA SER A 73 20.67 -15.99 12.33
C SER A 73 19.49 -15.30 13.04
N PRO A 74 19.33 -15.47 14.36
CA PRO A 74 18.29 -14.80 15.16
C PRO A 74 18.51 -13.28 15.27
N ASP A 75 19.72 -12.82 14.91
CA ASP A 75 20.12 -11.43 14.97
C ASP A 75 19.79 -10.66 13.68
N ILE A 76 19.07 -11.29 12.76
CA ILE A 76 18.60 -10.68 11.53
C ILE A 76 17.22 -10.06 11.74
N GLN A 77 17.07 -8.82 11.29
CA GLN A 77 15.76 -8.22 11.08
C GLN A 77 15.49 -8.04 9.59
N THR A 78 14.32 -8.51 9.16
CA THR A 78 13.84 -8.34 7.78
C THR A 78 12.94 -7.11 7.67
N LEU A 79 13.15 -6.29 6.65
CA LEU A 79 12.33 -5.14 6.31
C LEU A 79 11.60 -5.37 4.98
N HIS A 80 10.31 -5.05 5.00
CA HIS A 80 9.43 -5.11 3.84
C HIS A 80 8.99 -3.69 3.49
N VAL A 81 8.95 -3.35 2.22
CA VAL A 81 8.34 -2.10 1.75
C VAL A 81 6.87 -2.11 2.16
N PHE A 82 6.40 -1.08 2.85
CA PHE A 82 5.02 -0.98 3.32
C PHE A 82 4.12 -0.41 2.22
N LEU A 83 3.31 -1.25 1.59
CA LEU A 83 2.51 -0.83 0.43
C LEU A 83 1.52 0.29 0.74
N TYR A 84 0.99 0.34 1.96
CA TYR A 84 0.06 1.40 2.35
C TYR A 84 0.66 2.80 2.18
N HIS A 85 1.96 2.95 2.47
CA HIS A 85 2.69 4.21 2.29
C HIS A 85 2.70 4.66 0.81
N TYR A 86 2.80 3.71 -0.11
CA TYR A 86 2.93 3.96 -1.54
C TYR A 86 1.62 3.83 -2.32
N LEU A 87 0.48 3.63 -1.65
CA LEU A 87 -0.80 3.40 -2.34
C LEU A 87 -1.15 4.49 -3.34
N LYS A 88 -0.91 5.76 -2.99
CA LYS A 88 -1.16 6.86 -3.92
C LYS A 88 -0.37 6.69 -5.21
N TRP A 89 0.95 6.51 -5.10
CA TRP A 89 1.80 6.29 -6.27
C TRP A 89 1.38 5.05 -7.07
N ILE A 90 1.06 3.94 -6.40
CA ILE A 90 0.59 2.71 -7.05
C ILE A 90 -0.70 2.99 -7.83
N TYR A 91 -1.67 3.69 -7.24
CA TYR A 91 -2.93 4.01 -7.92
C TYR A 91 -2.74 5.00 -9.07
N ASP A 92 -1.87 5.99 -8.91
CA ASP A 92 -1.56 6.95 -9.98
C ASP A 92 -0.94 6.24 -11.22
N ILE A 93 -0.23 5.12 -11.03
CA ILE A 93 0.32 4.30 -12.12
C ILE A 93 -0.72 3.34 -12.73
N ILE A 94 -1.52 2.67 -11.89
CA ILE A 94 -2.45 1.62 -12.34
C ILE A 94 -3.73 2.22 -12.94
N ASP A 95 -4.18 3.35 -12.43
CA ASP A 95 -5.37 4.06 -12.91
C ASP A 95 -5.05 5.56 -13.01
N PRO A 96 -4.24 5.96 -14.02
CA PRO A 96 -3.84 7.35 -14.17
C PRO A 96 -5.09 8.20 -14.38
N LYS A 97 -5.25 9.22 -13.52
CA LYS A 97 -6.26 10.25 -13.74
C LYS A 97 -6.02 10.82 -15.15
N LYS A 98 -7.05 10.81 -15.99
CA LYS A 98 -7.00 11.58 -17.24
C LYS A 98 -7.15 13.03 -16.85
N ASP A 99 -6.15 13.85 -17.18
CA ASP A 99 -6.23 15.30 -17.06
C ASP A 99 -7.42 15.79 -17.89
N GLY A 100 -8.55 16.04 -17.22
CA GLY A 100 -9.82 16.38 -17.89
C GLY A 100 -11.08 16.30 -17.02
N ASP A 101 -11.06 15.58 -15.89
CA ASP A 101 -12.26 15.36 -15.06
C ASP A 101 -12.26 16.09 -13.69
N ASP A 102 -11.31 17.00 -13.42
CA ASP A 102 -11.28 17.80 -12.18
C ASP A 102 -11.59 19.29 -12.48
N LYS A 103 -12.86 19.59 -12.79
CA LYS A 103 -13.48 20.87 -12.43
C LYS A 103 -14.74 20.56 -11.63
N ASN A 104 -14.69 20.90 -10.35
CA ASN A 104 -15.74 20.86 -9.31
C ASN A 104 -15.48 19.79 -8.25
N ASP A 105 -14.62 20.10 -7.27
CA ASP A 105 -14.76 19.62 -5.88
C ASP A 105 -13.96 20.56 -4.95
N GLU A 106 -14.10 21.87 -5.15
CA GLU A 106 -13.43 22.90 -4.33
C GLU A 106 -14.40 23.81 -3.56
N ASN A 107 -15.63 23.35 -3.32
CA ASN A 107 -16.59 24.07 -2.47
C ASN A 107 -17.19 23.11 -1.45
N ASP A 108 -16.48 22.83 -0.35
CA ASP A 108 -17.11 22.29 0.87
C ASP A 108 -16.27 22.49 2.14
N LYS A 109 -15.50 23.59 2.22
CA LYS A 109 -14.89 24.05 3.49
C LYS A 109 -14.78 25.58 3.55
N LYS A 110 -15.86 26.22 4.00
CA LYS A 110 -15.86 27.46 4.79
C LYS A 110 -17.09 27.37 5.72
N ASP A 111 -16.86 27.19 7.02
CA ASP A 111 -16.96 28.22 8.07
C ASP A 111 -18.46 28.48 8.38
N GLU A 112 -18.98 28.46 9.61
CA GLU A 112 -18.41 28.74 10.91
C GLU A 112 -19.44 28.33 11.99
N ASN A 113 -18.97 28.09 13.21
CA ASN A 113 -19.78 27.91 14.41
C ASN A 113 -20.56 29.18 14.77
N ASP A 114 -21.82 29.09 15.23
CA ASP A 114 -22.21 29.56 16.58
C ASP A 114 -23.69 29.29 16.93
N LYS A 115 -23.89 28.87 18.19
CA LYS A 115 -25.03 29.06 19.13
C LYS A 115 -26.44 28.46 18.86
N ASN A 116 -26.77 27.53 19.77
CA ASN A 116 -27.95 27.47 20.66
C ASN A 116 -29.30 28.00 20.15
N ASP A 117 -30.33 27.14 20.12
CA ASP A 117 -31.31 27.01 21.22
C ASP A 117 -32.37 25.95 20.91
N LYS A 118 -32.96 25.40 21.98
CA LYS A 118 -34.05 24.41 21.99
C LYS A 118 -35.32 25.01 21.36
N ASN A 119 -36.11 24.22 20.64
CA ASN A 119 -37.49 23.86 21.03
C ASN A 119 -38.27 23.13 19.93
N ASP A 120 -39.32 22.50 20.42
CA ASP A 120 -40.21 21.50 19.82
C ASP A 120 -41.13 21.99 18.68
N GLU A 121 -41.52 21.00 17.89
CA GLU A 121 -42.84 20.78 17.27
C GLU A 121 -43.47 21.75 16.24
N ASN A 122 -43.79 21.13 15.10
CA ASN A 122 -45.06 21.17 14.36
C ASN A 122 -45.33 22.24 13.27
N ASP A 123 -45.56 21.69 12.07
CA ASP A 123 -46.74 21.86 11.19
C ASP A 123 -46.65 22.69 9.88
N LYS A 124 -47.21 22.05 8.84
CA LYS A 124 -47.86 22.56 7.60
C LYS A 124 -47.07 23.21 6.44
N ASN A 125 -46.96 22.38 5.39
CA ASN A 125 -47.47 22.55 4.01
C ASN A 125 -46.97 23.65 3.04
N ASP A 126 -46.53 23.13 1.89
CA ASP A 126 -46.87 23.53 0.51
C ASP A 126 -46.24 24.77 -0.15
N LYS A 127 -45.12 24.54 -0.85
CA LYS A 127 -44.96 24.62 -2.34
C LYS A 127 -43.55 25.08 -2.73
N LYS A 128 -42.76 24.19 -3.34
CA LYS A 128 -41.98 24.48 -4.57
C LYS A 128 -41.17 23.25 -5.04
N ASP A 129 -41.66 22.68 -6.14
CA ASP A 129 -40.89 22.34 -7.34
C ASP A 129 -39.75 21.29 -7.29
N LYS A 130 -40.04 20.16 -7.95
CA LYS A 130 -39.16 19.41 -8.87
C LYS A 130 -37.68 19.26 -8.47
N LYS A 131 -37.34 18.18 -7.75
CA LYS A 131 -36.20 17.25 -8.02
C LYS A 131 -35.86 16.44 -6.76
N LYS A 132 -36.26 15.16 -6.72
CA LYS A 132 -35.50 14.08 -6.04
C LYS A 132 -36.09 12.68 -6.31
N LYS A 133 -36.45 12.42 -7.57
CA LYS A 133 -36.47 11.04 -8.12
C LYS A 133 -35.33 10.95 -9.13
N LYS A 134 -34.16 10.45 -8.73
CA LYS A 134 -33.19 9.81 -9.64
C LYS A 134 -32.24 8.91 -8.83
N LYS A 135 -32.75 7.68 -8.62
CA LYS A 135 -32.05 6.39 -8.63
C LYS A 135 -30.51 6.49 -8.58
N LYS A 136 -29.93 6.14 -7.42
CA LYS A 136 -28.51 5.74 -7.29
C LYS A 136 -28.26 4.50 -8.18
N LYS A 137 -27.90 4.72 -9.45
CA LYS A 137 -27.33 3.67 -10.30
C LYS A 137 -25.94 3.34 -9.74
N LYS A 138 -25.84 2.20 -9.06
CA LYS A 138 -24.57 1.57 -8.63
C LYS A 138 -23.75 1.30 -9.90
N LYS A 139 -22.79 2.18 -10.22
CA LYS A 139 -21.90 2.03 -11.38
C LYS A 139 -20.99 0.83 -11.07
N ARG A 140 -21.12 -0.27 -11.82
CA ARG A 140 -20.20 -1.43 -11.75
C ARG A 140 -18.79 -0.90 -12.00
N ARG A 141 -17.87 -1.12 -11.05
CA ARG A 141 -16.44 -0.88 -11.25
C ARG A 141 -16.02 -1.76 -12.44
N LYS A 142 -15.61 -1.13 -13.54
CA LYS A 142 -14.94 -1.84 -14.63
C LYS A 142 -13.48 -1.92 -14.24
N ASN A 143 -12.91 -3.12 -14.17
CA ASN A 143 -11.46 -3.26 -14.06
C ASN A 143 -10.86 -2.79 -15.39
N SER A 144 -10.17 -1.65 -15.37
CA SER A 144 -9.22 -1.26 -16.41
C SER A 144 -7.95 -2.06 -16.22
N GLY A 145 -8.03 -3.37 -16.51
CA GLY A 145 -6.85 -4.18 -16.75
C GLY A 145 -6.21 -3.75 -18.06
N ASN A 146 -5.65 -2.54 -18.11
CA ASN A 146 -4.74 -2.18 -19.18
C ASN A 146 -3.44 -2.91 -18.87
N SER A 147 -3.11 -3.90 -19.70
CA SER A 147 -1.79 -4.54 -19.70
C SER A 147 -0.74 -3.43 -19.73
N LEU A 148 -0.01 -3.24 -18.62
CA LEU A 148 1.21 -2.43 -18.62
C LEU A 148 2.07 -3.01 -19.74
N LYS A 149 2.24 -2.26 -20.83
CA LYS A 149 3.18 -2.64 -21.88
C LYS A 149 4.56 -2.43 -21.27
N PRO A 150 5.33 -3.49 -21.00
CA PRO A 150 6.66 -3.30 -20.44
C PRO A 150 7.49 -2.49 -21.44
N HIS A 151 8.28 -1.56 -20.92
CA HIS A 151 9.18 -0.73 -21.71
C HIS A 151 10.12 -1.64 -22.52
N LEU A 152 10.48 -1.23 -23.74
CA LEU A 152 11.26 -2.04 -24.69
C LEU A 152 12.57 -2.60 -24.07
N THR A 153 13.14 -1.88 -23.11
CA THR A 153 14.33 -2.29 -22.36
C THR A 153 14.13 -3.55 -21.51
N MET A 154 12.91 -3.86 -21.07
CA MET A 154 12.63 -5.10 -20.33
C MET A 154 12.79 -6.32 -21.23
N TYR A 155 12.40 -6.23 -22.51
CA TYR A 155 12.59 -7.33 -23.47
C TYR A 155 14.07 -7.52 -23.81
N THR A 156 14.84 -6.44 -23.91
CA THR A 156 16.29 -6.54 -24.16
C THR A 156 17.01 -7.13 -22.95
N ILE A 157 16.64 -6.76 -21.73
CA ILE A 157 17.24 -7.32 -20.51
C ILE A 157 16.93 -8.82 -20.41
N LEU A 158 15.67 -9.23 -20.62
CA LEU A 158 15.30 -10.65 -20.62
C LEU A 158 16.04 -11.44 -21.71
N ALA A 159 16.13 -10.90 -22.93
CA ALA A 159 16.86 -11.55 -24.03
C ALA A 159 18.36 -11.71 -23.72
N ILE A 160 19.01 -10.70 -23.13
CA ILE A 160 20.42 -10.77 -22.71
C ILE A 160 20.60 -11.82 -21.61
N LEU A 161 19.70 -11.85 -20.62
CA LEU A 161 19.76 -12.84 -19.54
C LEU A 161 19.59 -14.28 -20.04
N PHE A 162 18.71 -14.53 -21.02
CA PHE A 162 18.58 -15.84 -21.64
C PHE A 162 19.77 -16.21 -22.54
N TYR A 163 20.40 -15.23 -23.20
CA TYR A 163 21.56 -15.45 -24.05
C TYR A 163 22.83 -15.78 -23.26
N MET A 164 22.98 -15.26 -22.03
CA MET A 164 24.13 -15.50 -21.16
C MET A 164 24.05 -16.83 -20.38
N VAL A 165 22.98 -17.60 -20.57
CA VAL A 165 22.74 -18.90 -19.91
C VAL A 165 22.98 -20.09 -20.88
N TYR A 166 23.34 -19.82 -22.14
CA TYR A 166 23.76 -20.82 -23.13
C TYR A 166 25.22 -20.65 -23.54
#